data_AF-A0AAI8QYY2-F1
#
_entry.id   AF-A0AAI8QYY2-F1
#
_cell.length_a   1.000
_cell.length_b   1.000
_cell.length_c   1.000
_cell.angle_alpha   90.00
_cell.angle_beta   90.00
_cell.angle_gamma   90.00
#
_symmetry.space_group_name_H-M   'P 1'
#
loop_
_entity.id
_entity.type
_entity.pdbx_description
1 polymer ?
#
loop_
_entity_poly.entity_id
_entity_poly.type
_entity_poly.pdbx_seq_one_letter_code
_entity_poly.pdbx_strand_id
1 'polypeptide(L)'
;MTVLHSVDFFPSGNASVAIEPRLPQADFPEHHHDFHEIVIVEHGTGIHVFNGQPYTITGGTVCFVRDHDRHLYEHTDNLCLTNVLYRSPDRFQFLAGLNQLLPQELDGQYPSHWRVNHSVLQQVRQLVAQMEQQEGENDLPSTASREIFVYAITALAA
;
A
#
# COMPACT_ATOMS: atom_id res chain seq x y z
N MET A 1 -15.18 -8.14 13.45
CA MET A 1 -14.16 -7.37 12.71
C MET A 1 -13.79 -8.18 11.49
N THR A 2 -13.83 -7.58 10.31
CA THR A 2 -13.60 -8.29 9.05
C THR A 2 -12.11 -8.54 8.83
N VAL A 3 -11.78 -9.69 8.25
CA VAL A 3 -10.42 -10.00 7.79
C VAL A 3 -10.47 -10.09 6.28
N LEU A 4 -9.62 -9.33 5.60
CA LEU A 4 -9.42 -9.44 4.17
C LEU A 4 -8.28 -10.43 3.92
N HIS A 5 -8.57 -11.52 3.20
CA HIS A 5 -7.60 -12.58 2.98
C HIS A 5 -6.92 -12.41 1.64
N SER A 6 -5.59 -12.50 1.63
CA SER A 6 -4.77 -12.37 0.43
C SER A 6 -5.16 -13.32 -0.72
N VAL A 7 -5.83 -14.44 -0.44
CA VAL A 7 -6.35 -15.34 -1.49
C VAL A 7 -7.40 -14.67 -2.38
N ASP A 8 -8.06 -13.62 -1.89
CA ASP A 8 -9.09 -12.89 -2.62
C ASP A 8 -8.52 -11.73 -3.46
N PHE A 9 -7.28 -11.29 -3.18
CA PHE A 9 -6.67 -10.09 -3.79
C PHE A 9 -5.43 -10.40 -4.63
N PHE A 10 -4.68 -11.46 -4.30
CA PHE A 10 -3.47 -11.80 -5.05
C PHE A 10 -3.81 -12.77 -6.19
N PRO A 11 -3.25 -12.57 -7.40
CA PRO A 11 -3.58 -13.39 -8.56
C PRO A 11 -3.14 -14.85 -8.43
N SER A 12 -2.17 -15.14 -7.54
CA SER A 12 -1.78 -16.50 -7.20
C SER A 12 -1.14 -16.58 -5.80
N GLY A 13 -0.99 -17.81 -5.28
CA GLY A 13 -0.27 -18.06 -4.03
C GLY A 13 1.23 -17.71 -4.08
N ASN A 14 1.82 -17.63 -5.28
CA ASN A 14 3.22 -17.27 -5.48
C ASN A 14 3.42 -15.77 -5.76
N ALA A 15 2.36 -15.03 -6.05
CA ALA A 15 2.45 -13.60 -6.29
C ALA A 15 2.83 -12.88 -4.98
N SER A 16 3.93 -12.12 -5.03
CA SER A 16 4.43 -11.35 -3.90
C SER A 16 3.80 -9.96 -3.78
N VAL A 17 3.28 -9.43 -4.89
CA VAL A 17 2.66 -8.09 -5.01
C VAL A 17 1.38 -8.14 -5.85
N ALA A 18 0.38 -7.36 -5.47
CA ALA A 18 -0.84 -7.09 -6.25
C ALA A 18 -1.18 -5.59 -6.21
N ILE A 19 -1.88 -5.08 -7.22
CA ILE A 19 -2.25 -3.66 -7.33
C ILE A 19 -3.77 -3.54 -7.34
N GLU A 20 -4.31 -2.72 -6.46
CA GLU A 20 -5.76 -2.55 -6.27
C GLU A 20 -6.15 -1.08 -6.38
N PRO A 21 -6.49 -0.60 -7.59
CA PRO A 21 -7.00 0.76 -7.78
C PRO A 21 -8.38 0.97 -7.14
N ARG A 22 -8.61 2.16 -6.60
CA ARG A 22 -9.89 2.58 -6.00
C ARG A 22 -10.29 3.93 -6.56
N LEU A 23 -11.10 3.90 -7.61
CA LEU A 23 -11.48 5.06 -8.43
C LEU A 23 -13.00 5.26 -8.48
N PRO A 24 -13.65 5.81 -7.43
CA PRO A 24 -13.09 6.22 -6.14
C PRO A 24 -13.14 5.13 -5.07
N GLN A 25 -12.43 5.35 -3.97
CA GLN A 25 -12.61 4.66 -2.69
C GLN A 25 -13.90 5.15 -2.03
N ALA A 26 -14.83 4.24 -1.78
CA ALA A 26 -16.00 4.51 -0.94
C ALA A 26 -15.65 4.37 0.54
N ASP A 27 -16.54 4.84 1.42
CA ASP A 27 -16.47 4.50 2.84
C ASP A 27 -16.42 2.96 2.99
N PHE A 28 -15.48 2.49 3.80
CA PHE A 28 -15.20 1.06 3.93
C PHE A 28 -14.99 0.70 5.40
N PRO A 29 -15.71 -0.30 5.92
CA PRO A 29 -15.75 -0.60 7.35
C PRO A 29 -14.40 -1.07 7.91
N GLU A 30 -14.29 -1.07 9.24
CA GLU A 30 -13.09 -1.51 9.93
C GLU A 30 -12.70 -2.95 9.58
N HIS A 31 -11.45 -3.11 9.17
CA HIS A 31 -10.87 -4.39 8.79
C HIS A 31 -9.36 -4.41 9.09
N HIS A 32 -8.78 -5.59 8.89
CA HIS A 32 -7.35 -5.83 8.77
C HIS A 32 -7.15 -6.94 7.74
N HIS A 33 -5.90 -7.30 7.45
CA HIS A 33 -5.56 -8.21 6.36
C HIS A 33 -4.39 -9.13 6.71
N ASP A 34 -4.29 -10.30 6.08
CA ASP A 34 -3.14 -11.23 6.23
C ASP A 34 -1.96 -10.91 5.28
N PHE A 35 -1.90 -9.67 4.82
CA PHE A 35 -0.87 -9.09 3.97
C PHE A 35 -0.54 -7.67 4.44
N HIS A 36 0.41 -7.00 3.81
CA HIS A 36 0.71 -5.59 4.03
C HIS A 36 0.24 -4.75 2.84
N GLU A 37 0.05 -3.46 3.06
CA GLU A 37 -0.46 -2.53 2.05
C GLU A 37 0.31 -1.20 2.08
N ILE A 38 0.60 -0.65 0.90
CA ILE A 38 0.98 0.75 0.73
C ILE A 38 -0.20 1.46 0.05
N VAL A 39 -0.85 2.37 0.76
CA VAL A 39 -1.93 3.20 0.22
C VAL A 39 -1.32 4.46 -0.38
N ILE A 40 -1.62 4.74 -1.65
CA ILE A 40 -1.15 5.93 -2.36
C ILE A 40 -2.36 6.76 -2.78
N VAL A 41 -2.56 7.92 -2.18
CA VAL A 41 -3.68 8.80 -2.52
C VAL A 41 -3.29 9.72 -3.68
N GLU A 42 -4.03 9.66 -4.78
CA GLU A 42 -3.76 10.45 -5.98
C GLU A 42 -4.51 11.79 -5.97
N HIS A 43 -5.79 11.78 -5.58
CA HIS A 43 -6.60 13.00 -5.43
C HIS A 43 -7.84 12.74 -4.56
N GLY A 44 -8.62 13.81 -4.32
CA GLY A 44 -9.76 13.78 -3.40
C GLY A 44 -9.36 13.88 -1.93
N THR A 45 -10.30 13.61 -1.05
CA THR A 45 -10.11 13.67 0.41
C THR A 45 -10.90 12.59 1.12
N GLY A 46 -10.45 12.19 2.32
CA GLY A 46 -11.22 11.34 3.21
C GLY A 46 -10.59 11.27 4.59
N ILE A 47 -11.22 10.51 5.49
CA ILE A 47 -10.64 10.16 6.79
C ILE A 47 -10.26 8.68 6.76
N HIS A 48 -8.98 8.41 6.96
CA HIS A 48 -8.45 7.08 7.19
C HIS A 48 -8.28 6.92 8.70
N VAL A 49 -9.19 6.18 9.33
CA VAL A 49 -9.04 5.86 10.76
C VAL A 49 -8.14 4.64 10.85
N PHE A 50 -7.01 4.76 11.54
CA PHE A 50 -5.94 3.78 11.62
C PHE A 50 -5.61 3.51 13.08
N ASN A 51 -5.78 2.26 13.52
CA ASN A 51 -5.67 1.83 14.93
C ASN A 51 -6.45 2.75 15.89
N GLY A 52 -7.67 3.14 15.47
CA GLY A 52 -8.56 4.02 16.22
C GLY A 52 -8.21 5.51 16.18
N GLN A 53 -7.15 5.92 15.46
CA GLN A 53 -6.77 7.31 15.28
C GLN A 53 -7.19 7.83 13.90
N PRO A 54 -7.89 8.97 13.80
CA PRO A 54 -8.31 9.52 12.52
C PRO A 54 -7.19 10.32 11.83
N TYR A 55 -7.00 10.08 10.53
CA TYR A 55 -6.08 10.84 9.68
C TYR A 55 -6.83 11.41 8.48
N THR A 56 -6.80 12.74 8.30
CA THR A 56 -7.25 13.34 7.05
C THR A 56 -6.23 13.04 5.95
N ILE A 57 -6.68 12.37 4.88
CA ILE A 57 -5.85 12.01 3.73
C ILE A 57 -6.28 12.77 2.48
N THR A 58 -5.31 13.07 1.62
CA THR A 58 -5.54 13.78 0.34
C THR A 58 -4.44 13.45 -0.66
N GLY A 59 -4.54 13.96 -1.89
CA GLY A 59 -3.57 13.71 -2.96
C GLY A 59 -2.11 13.94 -2.52
N GLY A 60 -1.30 12.88 -2.58
CA GLY A 60 0.09 12.79 -2.13
C GLY A 60 0.27 12.37 -0.67
N THR A 61 -0.77 11.85 -0.01
CA THR A 61 -0.62 11.00 1.17
C THR A 61 -0.16 9.61 0.74
N VAL A 62 0.85 9.07 1.42
CA VAL A 62 1.25 7.66 1.34
C VAL A 62 1.09 7.05 2.74
N CYS A 63 0.46 5.88 2.86
CA CYS A 63 0.30 5.19 4.13
C CYS A 63 0.85 3.76 4.05
N PHE A 64 1.57 3.33 5.07
CA PHE A 64 2.03 1.95 5.23
C PHE A 64 1.17 1.23 6.26
N VAL A 65 0.52 0.14 5.86
CA VAL A 65 -0.40 -0.65 6.68
C VAL A 65 0.19 -2.05 6.87
N ARG A 66 0.36 -2.48 8.13
CA ARG A 66 0.82 -3.83 8.48
C ARG A 66 -0.36 -4.78 8.60
N ASP A 67 -0.09 -6.08 8.60
CA ASP A 67 -1.10 -7.14 8.69
C ASP A 67 -2.01 -7.05 9.94
N HIS A 68 -1.48 -6.59 11.06
CA HIS A 68 -2.20 -6.45 12.32
C HIS A 68 -2.84 -5.07 12.51
N ASP A 69 -2.53 -4.09 11.65
CA ASP A 69 -3.12 -2.76 11.74
C ASP A 69 -4.60 -2.82 11.34
N ARG A 70 -5.44 -2.12 12.10
CA ARG A 70 -6.88 -2.02 11.86
C ARG A 70 -7.19 -0.68 11.25
N HIS A 71 -7.97 -0.67 10.18
CA HIS A 71 -8.31 0.58 9.53
C HIS A 71 -9.66 0.57 8.84
N LEU A 72 -10.20 1.78 8.64
CA LEU A 72 -11.42 2.06 7.88
C LEU A 72 -11.26 3.35 7.09
N TYR A 73 -12.15 3.54 6.12
CA TYR A 73 -12.32 4.80 5.41
C TYR A 73 -13.71 5.35 5.69
N GLU A 74 -13.79 6.63 6.06
CA GLU A 74 -15.06 7.34 6.25
C GLU A 74 -14.97 8.77 5.71
N HIS A 75 -16.13 9.38 5.46
CA HIS A 75 -16.20 10.76 4.96
C HIS A 75 -15.39 10.97 3.68
N THR A 76 -15.43 9.97 2.78
CA THR A 76 -14.74 10.04 1.49
C THR A 76 -15.42 11.04 0.55
N ASP A 77 -14.62 11.88 -0.11
CA ASP A 77 -15.05 12.81 -1.15
C ASP A 77 -14.13 12.71 -2.35
N ASN A 78 -14.61 12.00 -3.38
CA ASN A 78 -13.88 11.64 -4.60
C ASN A 78 -12.44 11.14 -4.32
N LEU A 79 -12.28 10.41 -3.21
CA LEU A 79 -10.98 9.89 -2.78
C LEU A 79 -10.53 8.84 -3.79
N CYS A 80 -9.50 9.15 -4.56
CA CYS A 80 -8.92 8.21 -5.51
C CYS A 80 -7.54 7.81 -5.03
N LEU A 81 -7.36 6.50 -4.84
CA LEU A 81 -6.14 5.94 -4.31
C LEU A 81 -5.83 4.59 -4.97
N THR A 82 -4.60 4.15 -4.83
CA THR A 82 -4.16 2.82 -5.25
C THR A 82 -3.50 2.11 -4.09
N ASN A 83 -3.92 0.87 -3.84
CA ASN A 83 -3.34 0.00 -2.82
C ASN A 83 -2.30 -0.91 -3.48
N VAL A 84 -1.05 -0.80 -3.06
CA VAL A 84 0.02 -1.74 -3.43
C VAL A 84 0.11 -2.79 -2.33
N LEU A 85 -0.46 -3.96 -2.59
CA LEU A 85 -0.51 -5.07 -1.64
C LEU A 85 0.76 -5.90 -1.76
N TYR A 86 1.31 -6.35 -0.63
CA TYR A 86 2.44 -7.26 -0.62
C TYR A 86 2.38 -8.23 0.56
N ARG A 87 2.85 -9.47 0.39
CA ARG A 87 2.64 -10.54 1.39
C ARG A 87 3.21 -10.16 2.77
N SER A 88 4.50 -9.90 2.81
CA SER A 88 5.25 -9.44 3.99
C SER A 88 6.69 -9.12 3.55
N PRO A 89 7.41 -8.21 4.22
CA PRO A 89 8.79 -7.87 3.86
C PRO A 89 9.76 -9.07 3.82
N ASP A 90 9.49 -10.13 4.59
CA ASP A 90 10.28 -11.36 4.67
C ASP A 90 9.85 -12.44 3.67
N ARG A 91 8.76 -12.21 2.91
CA ARG A 91 8.20 -13.15 1.92
C ARG A 91 8.58 -12.83 0.49
N PHE A 92 9.40 -11.81 0.28
CA PHE A 92 10.00 -11.51 -1.02
C PHE A 92 11.07 -12.54 -1.40
N GLN A 93 11.13 -12.86 -2.69
CA GLN A 93 12.04 -13.86 -3.22
C GLN A 93 13.43 -13.28 -3.50
N PHE A 94 13.52 -12.01 -3.91
CA PHE A 94 14.75 -11.36 -4.35
C PHE A 94 15.13 -10.17 -3.48
N LEU A 95 14.13 -9.44 -2.97
CA LEU A 95 14.36 -8.29 -2.11
C LEU A 95 14.53 -8.72 -0.65
N ALA A 96 15.64 -8.30 -0.03
CA ALA A 96 15.87 -8.41 1.40
C ALA A 96 16.05 -7.01 2.02
N GLY A 97 15.73 -6.87 3.31
CA GLY A 97 16.01 -5.65 4.06
C GLY A 97 15.01 -4.50 3.86
N LEU A 98 13.87 -4.73 3.19
CA LEU A 98 12.83 -3.69 3.04
C LEU A 98 12.39 -3.10 4.38
N ASN A 99 12.38 -3.92 5.43
CA ASN A 99 12.07 -3.51 6.80
C ASN A 99 12.95 -2.37 7.33
N GLN A 100 14.13 -2.11 6.75
CA GLN A 100 15.00 -0.99 7.13
C GLN A 100 14.52 0.36 6.57
N LEU A 101 13.68 0.33 5.53
CA LEU A 101 13.09 1.53 4.91
C LEU A 101 11.65 1.77 5.36
N LEU A 102 10.97 0.73 5.83
CA LEU A 102 9.61 0.87 6.35
C LEU A 102 9.61 1.71 7.64
N PRO A 103 8.50 2.44 7.91
CA PRO A 103 8.34 3.14 9.17
C PRO A 103 8.59 2.20 10.36
N GLN A 104 9.26 2.68 11.40
CA GLN A 104 9.52 1.91 12.61
C GLN A 104 8.62 2.39 13.73
N GLU A 105 8.02 1.45 14.44
CA GLU A 105 7.27 1.77 15.66
C GLU A 105 8.26 2.01 16.80
N LEU A 106 8.17 3.19 17.42
CA LEU A 106 9.00 3.60 18.55
C LEU A 106 8.08 4.09 19.66
N ASP A 107 8.26 3.56 20.88
CA ASP A 107 7.46 3.90 22.06
C ASP A 107 5.93 3.80 21.85
N GLY A 108 5.49 2.83 21.06
CA GLY A 108 4.08 2.61 20.71
C GLY A 108 3.53 3.57 19.65
N GLN A 109 4.39 4.35 19.01
CA GLN A 109 4.04 5.26 17.93
C GLN A 109 4.59 4.75 16.60
N TYR A 110 3.68 4.43 15.68
CA TYR A 110 3.99 4.01 14.32
C TYR A 110 3.65 5.14 13.33
N PRO A 111 4.63 5.80 12.70
CA PRO A 111 4.37 6.88 11.74
C PRO A 111 3.96 6.30 10.39
N SER A 112 2.72 5.82 10.29
CA SER A 112 2.20 5.15 9.08
C SER A 112 1.90 6.10 7.93
N HIS A 113 1.48 7.34 8.20
CA HIS A 113 1.08 8.33 7.18
C HIS A 113 2.16 9.36 6.88
N TRP A 114 2.52 9.45 5.60
CA TRP A 114 3.57 10.32 5.08
C TRP A 114 2.99 11.25 4.02
N ARG A 115 3.63 12.41 3.86
CA ARG A 115 3.26 13.41 2.85
C ARG A 115 4.38 13.57 1.85
N VAL A 116 4.10 13.23 0.60
CA VAL A 116 5.04 13.44 -0.51
C VAL A 116 4.63 14.66 -1.34
N ASN A 117 5.62 15.27 -2.01
CA ASN A 117 5.37 16.36 -2.95
C ASN A 117 4.87 15.82 -4.30
N HIS A 118 4.43 16.72 -5.19
CA HIS A 118 3.87 16.33 -6.49
C HIS A 118 4.87 15.54 -7.36
N SER A 119 6.15 15.93 -7.40
CA SER A 119 7.17 15.24 -8.20
C SER A 119 7.32 13.78 -7.76
N VAL A 120 7.41 13.55 -6.46
CA VAL A 120 7.49 12.21 -5.88
C VAL A 120 6.21 11.42 -6.14
N LEU A 121 5.03 12.02 -5.95
CA LEU A 121 3.76 11.36 -6.27
C LEU A 121 3.70 10.92 -7.74
N GLN A 122 4.18 11.75 -8.67
CA GLN A 122 4.22 11.40 -10.08
C GLN A 122 5.15 10.21 -10.36
N GLN A 123 6.31 10.15 -9.70
CA GLN A 123 7.23 9.01 -9.80
C GLN A 123 6.59 7.72 -9.25
N VAL A 124 5.97 7.79 -8.08
CA VAL A 124 5.26 6.66 -7.48
C VAL A 124 4.16 6.16 -8.41
N ARG A 125 3.35 7.05 -9.00
CA ARG A 125 2.31 6.67 -9.98
C ARG A 125 2.87 5.98 -11.23
N GLN A 126 4.03 6.40 -11.71
CA GLN A 126 4.69 5.73 -12.84
C GLN A 126 5.14 4.31 -12.48
N LEU A 127 5.66 4.10 -11.26
CA LEU A 127 6.04 2.77 -10.78
C LEU A 127 4.81 1.86 -10.61
N VAL A 128 3.71 2.38 -10.06
CA VAL A 128 2.44 1.65 -9.96
C VAL A 128 1.91 1.25 -11.34
N ALA A 129 1.89 2.18 -12.30
CA ALA A 129 1.45 1.88 -13.67
C ALA A 129 2.32 0.81 -14.35
N GLN A 130 3.63 0.76 -14.06
CA GLN A 130 4.51 -0.30 -14.56
C GLN A 130 4.17 -1.66 -13.93
N MET A 131 3.81 -1.68 -12.64
CA MET A 131 3.36 -2.91 -11.97
C MET A 131 2.05 -3.44 -12.54
N GLU A 132 1.08 -2.56 -12.83
CA GLU A 132 -0.20 -2.92 -13.46
C GLU A 132 -0.01 -3.51 -14.85
N GLN A 133 0.91 -2.95 -15.66
CA GLN A 133 1.21 -3.47 -17.00
C GLN A 133 1.80 -4.88 -16.99
N GLN A 134 2.43 -5.26 -15.88
CA GLN A 134 3.00 -6.60 -15.70
C GLN A 134 2.00 -7.57 -15.08
N GLU A 135 0.78 -7.14 -14.72
CA GLU A 135 -0.16 -7.97 -13.97
C GLU A 135 -0.50 -9.27 -14.70
N GLY A 136 -0.47 -10.40 -13.97
CA GLY A 136 -0.67 -11.74 -14.54
C GLY A 136 0.59 -12.42 -15.07
N GLU A 137 1.69 -11.69 -15.28
CA GLU A 137 3.01 -12.30 -15.50
C GLU A 137 3.52 -12.90 -14.18
N ASN A 138 3.98 -14.15 -14.23
CA ASN A 138 4.43 -14.92 -13.06
C ASN A 138 5.83 -15.52 -13.29
N ASP A 139 6.62 -14.97 -14.23
CA ASP A 139 8.01 -15.34 -14.40
C ASP A 139 8.93 -14.62 -13.39
N LEU A 140 10.16 -15.12 -13.27
CA LEU A 140 11.14 -14.64 -12.30
C LEU A 140 11.53 -13.17 -12.54
N PRO A 141 11.83 -12.72 -13.77
CA PRO A 141 12.04 -11.29 -14.06
C PRO A 141 10.88 -10.40 -13.60
N SER A 142 9.63 -10.71 -13.96
CA SER A 142 8.49 -9.86 -13.58
C SER A 142 8.26 -9.86 -12.07
N THR A 143 8.48 -11.00 -11.39
CA THR A 143 8.47 -11.06 -9.92
C THR A 143 9.54 -10.14 -9.31
N ALA A 144 10.79 -10.22 -9.79
CA ALA A 144 11.88 -9.38 -9.30
C ALA A 144 11.62 -7.89 -9.56
N SER A 145 11.09 -7.54 -10.73
CA SER A 145 10.72 -6.15 -11.07
C SER A 145 9.69 -5.58 -10.09
N ARG A 146 8.62 -6.33 -9.79
CA ARG A 146 7.60 -5.87 -8.83
C ARG A 146 8.17 -5.66 -7.42
N GLU A 147 9.04 -6.54 -6.96
CA GLU A 147 9.71 -6.35 -5.65
C GLU A 147 10.60 -5.11 -5.64
N ILE A 148 11.36 -4.85 -6.72
CA ILE A 148 12.16 -3.63 -6.88
C ILE A 148 11.27 -2.39 -6.90
N PHE A 149 10.08 -2.46 -7.50
CA PHE A 149 9.15 -1.34 -7.51
C PHE A 149 8.57 -1.05 -6.13
N VAL A 150 8.24 -2.07 -5.32
CA VAL A 150 7.85 -1.88 -3.91
C VAL A 150 8.98 -1.20 -3.13
N TYR A 151 10.23 -1.65 -3.31
CA TYR A 151 11.40 -0.99 -2.71
C TYR A 151 11.50 0.48 -3.12
N ALA A 152 11.40 0.77 -4.42
CA ALA A 152 11.51 2.14 -4.95
C ALA A 152 10.41 3.06 -4.42
N ILE A 153 9.16 2.58 -4.36
CA ILE A 153 8.04 3.33 -3.75
C ILE A 153 8.33 3.61 -2.28
N THR A 154 8.79 2.61 -1.54
CA THR A 154 9.09 2.74 -0.11
C THR A 154 10.20 3.78 0.11
N ALA A 155 11.27 3.73 -0.68
CA ALA A 155 12.39 4.68 -0.60
C ALA A 155 12.00 6.11 -1.00
N LEU A 156 11.06 6.27 -1.94
CA LEU A 156 10.57 7.59 -2.36
C LEU A 156 9.64 8.24 -1.33
N ALA A 157 8.93 7.40 -0.57
CA ALA A 157 7.99 7.84 0.45
C ALA A 157 8.63 7.95 1.85
N ALA A 158 9.87 7.48 2.04
CA ALA A 158 10.66 7.50 3.28
C ALA A 158 11.51 8.79 3.47
#